data_AF-A0A2U3QYB5-F1
#
_entry.id   AF-A0A2U3QYB5-F1
#
_cell.length_a   1.000
_cell.length_b   1.000
_cell.length_c   1.000
_cell.angle_alpha   90.00
_cell.angle_beta   90.00
_cell.angle_gamma   90.00
#
_symmetry.space_group_name_H-M   'P 1'
#
loop_
_entity.id
_entity.type
_entity.pdbx_description
1 polymer ?
#
loop_
_entity_poly.entity_id
_entity_poly.type
_entity_poly.pdbx_seq_one_letter_code
_entity_poly.pdbx_strand_id
1 'polypeptide(L)' 'MKCDQIKELKDEKFRRLTGVRKETFAKMVDILRKADGLKKSKGERKKISSIWRNSC' A
#
# COMPACT_ATOMS: atom_id res chain seq x y z
N MET A 1 0.74 0.52 4.03
CA MET A 1 0.07 -0.79 3.92
C MET A 1 0.84 -1.78 4.78
N LYS A 2 0.20 -2.67 5.57
CA LYS A 2 0.89 -3.57 6.53
C LYS A 2 1.50 -4.82 5.86
N CYS A 3 2.17 -4.67 4.72
CA CYS A 3 2.79 -5.81 4.01
C CYS A 3 4.13 -6.22 4.64
N ASP A 4 4.80 -5.30 5.33
CA ASP A 4 6.13 -5.54 5.93
C ASP A 4 6.08 -6.56 7.07
N GLN A 5 5.02 -6.52 7.90
CA GLN A 5 4.79 -7.51 8.96
C GLN A 5 4.60 -8.94 8.41
N ILE A 6 4.03 -9.06 7.21
CA ILE A 6 3.79 -10.36 6.58
C ILE A 6 5.09 -10.89 5.96
N LYS A 7 6.01 -10.02 5.50
CA LYS A 7 7.32 -10.43 4.97
C LYS A 7 8.23 -11.06 6.03
N GLU A 8 8.11 -10.65 7.29
CA GLU A 8 8.93 -11.18 8.39
C GLU A 8 8.51 -12.59 8.87
N LEU A 9 7.44 -13.15 8.31
CA LEU A 9 6.99 -14.50 8.65
C LEU A 9 7.89 -15.58 8.02
N LYS A 10 8.16 -16.63 8.82
CA LYS A 10 8.76 -17.89 8.32
C LYS A 10 7.92 -18.49 7.20
N ASP A 11 8.56 -19.12 6.22
CA ASP A 11 7.95 -19.61 4.98
C ASP A 11 6.70 -20.46 5.19
N GLU A 12 6.72 -21.35 6.19
CA GLU A 12 5.59 -22.22 6.50
C GLU A 12 4.35 -21.42 6.97
N LYS A 13 4.54 -20.50 7.93
CA LYS A 13 3.45 -19.65 8.43
C LYS A 13 2.96 -18.71 7.35
N PHE A 14 3.89 -18.15 6.56
CA PHE A 14 3.58 -17.29 5.43
C PHE A 14 2.69 -17.99 4.40
N ARG A 15 3.05 -19.22 4.00
CA ARG A 15 2.30 -19.99 2.99
C ARG A 15 0.93 -20.42 3.51
N ARG A 16 0.79 -20.74 4.79
CA ARG A 16 -0.52 -21.00 5.42
C ARG A 16 -1.41 -19.75 5.44
N LEU A 17 -0.84 -18.59 5.75
CA LEU A 17 -1.59 -17.33 5.85
C LEU A 17 -2.02 -16.77 4.50
N THR A 18 -1.13 -16.80 3.52
CA THR A 18 -1.33 -16.10 2.25
C THR A 18 -1.69 -17.02 1.09
N GLY A 19 -1.44 -18.33 1.21
CA GLY A 19 -1.69 -19.31 0.14
C GLY A 19 -0.78 -19.15 -1.09
N VAL A 20 0.14 -18.19 -1.08
CA VAL A 20 1.00 -17.87 -2.23
C VAL A 20 2.48 -18.02 -1.86
N ARG A 21 3.33 -18.22 -2.89
CA ARG A 21 4.79 -18.20 -2.71
C ARG A 21 5.26 -16.77 -2.45
N LYS A 22 6.35 -16.63 -1.68
CA LYS A 22 6.95 -15.31 -1.37
C LYS A 22 7.32 -14.51 -2.62
N GLU A 23 7.80 -15.17 -3.67
CA GLU A 23 8.10 -14.54 -4.95
C GLU A 23 6.87 -13.89 -5.59
N THR A 24 5.74 -14.60 -5.60
CA THR A 24 4.47 -14.09 -6.15
C THR A 24 3.97 -12.91 -5.31
N PHE A 25 4.05 -13.04 -3.98
CA PHE A 25 3.68 -11.96 -3.07
C PHE A 25 4.54 -10.71 -3.27
N ALA A 26 5.85 -10.87 -3.48
CA ALA A 26 6.75 -9.74 -3.76
C ALA A 26 6.32 -8.97 -5.03
N LYS A 27 5.94 -9.68 -6.10
CA LYS A 27 5.41 -9.07 -7.33
C LYS A 27 4.09 -8.35 -7.09
N MET A 28 3.19 -8.91 -6.29
CA MET A 28 1.93 -8.26 -5.90
C MET A 28 2.18 -6.95 -5.13
N VAL A 29 3.10 -6.97 -4.17
CA VAL A 29 3.49 -5.77 -3.40
C VAL A 29 4.11 -4.70 -4.30
N ASP A 30 4.94 -5.09 -5.28
CA ASP A 30 5.50 -4.16 -6.26
C ASP A 30 4.41 -3.47 -7.11
N ILE A 31 3.42 -4.24 -7.59
CA ILE A 31 2.26 -3.70 -8.32
C ILE A 31 1.47 -2.73 -7.44
N LEU A 32 1.20 -3.09 -6.18
CA LEU A 32 0.48 -2.23 -5.24
C LEU A 32 1.24 -0.93 -4.95
N ARG A 33 2.57 -1.00 -4.79
CA ARG A 33 3.42 0.18 -4.59
C ARG A 33 3.44 1.08 -5.83
N LYS A 34 3.51 0.49 -7.03
CA LYS A 34 3.42 1.24 -8.30
C LYS A 34 2.06 1.90 -8.46
N ALA A 35 0.97 1.21 -8.11
CA ALA A 35 -0.38 1.76 -8.15
C ALA A 35 -0.56 2.93 -7.15
N ASP A 36 0.00 2.83 -5.94
CA ASP A 36 -0.03 3.92 -4.96
C ASP A 36 0.78 5.14 -5.42
N GLY A 37 1.98 4.92 -5.97
CA GLY A 37 2.79 5.98 -6.58
C GLY A 37 2.07 6.67 -7.74
N LEU A 38 1.36 5.91 -8.58
CA LEU A 38 0.54 6.46 -9.66
C LEU A 38 -0.64 7.27 -9.10
N LYS A 39 -1.27 6.82 -8.01
CA LYS A 39 -2.38 7.53 -7.36
C LYS A 39 -1.94 8.89 -6.80
N LYS A 40 -0.70 9.02 -6.32
CA LYS A 40 -0.11 10.33 -5.97
C LYS A 40 0.12 11.24 -7.18
N SER A 41 0.44 10.67 -8.35
CA SER A 41 0.68 11.45 -9.57
C SER A 41 -0.59 11.86 -10.34
N LYS A 42 -1.71 11.15 -10.15
CA LYS A 42 -2.95 11.36 -10.93
C LYS A 42 -4.08 12.07 -10.17
N GLY A 43 -3.87 12.44 -8.90
CA GLY A 43 -4.92 13.07 -8.12
C GLY A 43 -4.46 13.54 -6.75
N GLU A 44 -3.83 14.71 -6.71
CA GLU A 44 -4.07 15.62 -5.59
C GLU A 44 -5.56 15.95 -5.59
N ARG A 45 -6.36 15.16 -4.86
CA ARG A 45 -7.52 15.72 -4.19
C ARG A 45 -6.93 16.75 -3.23
N LYS A 46 -6.88 18.02 -3.66
CA LYS A 46 -6.73 19.14 -2.73
C LYS A 46 -7.75 18.90 -1.64
N LYS A 47 -7.30 18.62 -0.42
CA LYS A 47 -8.18 18.62 0.74
C LYS A 47 -8.64 20.07 0.88
N ILE A 48 -9.84 20.39 0.39
CA ILE A 48 -10.52 21.68 0.58
C ILE A 48 -10.91 21.81 2.06
N SER A 49 -9.94 21.74 2.97
CA SER A 49 -10.15 21.82 4.41
C SER A 49 -9.20 22.83 5.05
N SER A 50 -8.14 23.25 4.34
CA SER A 50 -7.26 24.34 4.76
C SER A 50 -7.56 25.68 4.09
N ILE A 51 -8.41 25.75 3.05
CA ILE A 51 -8.73 27.00 2.36
C ILE A 51 -9.80 27.84 3.08
N TRP A 52 -10.65 27.23 3.93
CA TRP A 52 -11.79 27.94 4.56
C TRP A 52 -11.63 28.22 6.06
N ARG A 53 -10.39 28.37 6.57
CA ARG A 53 -10.18 28.71 7.99
C ARG A 53 -9.95 30.21 8.29
N ASN A 54 -9.85 31.08 7.27
CA ASN A 54 -9.65 32.53 7.47
C ASN A 54 -10.68 33.37 6.70
N SER A 55 -11.97 33.12 6.92
CA SER A 55 -13.04 34.09 6.65
C SER A 55 -14.27 33.71 7.45
N CYS A 56 -14.23 34.03 8.74
CA CYS A 56 -15.30 34.49 9.63
C CYS A 56 -14.79 34.46 11.07
#